data_AF-A0A954RE95-F1
#
_entry.id   AF-A0A954RE95-F1
#
_cell.length_a   1.000
_cell.length_b   1.000
_cell.length_c   1.000
_cell.angle_alpha   90.00
_cell.angle_beta   90.00
_cell.angle_gamma   90.00
#
_symmetry.space_group_name_H-M   'P 1'
#
loop_
_entity.id
_entity.type
_entity.pdbx_description
1 polymer ?
#
loop_
_entity_poly.entity_id
_entity_poly.type
_entity_poly.pdbx_seq_one_letter_code
_entity_poly.pdbx_strand_id
1 'polypeptide(L)'
;RWINIGVLGRPENDGRTCVWYTLLEDVVGSPRTTFVPVEYDHCRLAGEMRAERLPEEFVTTIETGWWTTCLEILPSKERRRGPF
;
A
#
# COMPACT_ATOMS: atom_id res chain seq x y z
N ARG A 1 9.42 -19.59 -5.55
CA ARG A 1 8.19 -18.84 -5.16
C ARG A 1 8.48 -17.36 -5.35
N TRP A 2 7.56 -16.61 -5.96
CA TRP A 2 7.67 -15.15 -6.02
C TRP A 2 7.05 -14.54 -4.76
N ILE A 3 7.68 -13.52 -4.21
CA ILE A 3 7.22 -12.78 -3.03
C ILE A 3 7.23 -11.31 -3.41
N ASN A 4 6.06 -10.67 -3.38
CA ASN A 4 5.97 -9.21 -3.39
C ASN A 4 6.21 -8.74 -1.94
N ILE A 5 7.18 -7.87 -1.72
CA ILE A 5 7.58 -7.48 -0.35
C ILE A 5 6.70 -6.38 0.26
N GLY A 6 5.74 -5.86 -0.50
CA GLY A 6 4.97 -4.67 -0.17
C GLY A 6 5.70 -3.38 -0.57
N VAL A 7 5.18 -2.26 -0.10
CA VAL A 7 5.73 -0.92 -0.35
C VAL A 7 5.53 -0.05 0.89
N LEU A 8 6.49 0.84 1.17
CA LEU A 8 6.44 1.77 2.31
C LEU A 8 5.89 3.16 1.96
N GLY A 9 5.92 3.56 0.69
CA GLY A 9 5.59 4.93 0.27
C GLY A 9 4.10 5.21 0.09
N ARG A 10 3.25 4.18 0.04
CA ARG A 10 1.81 4.31 -0.19
C ARG A 10 1.09 3.04 0.25
N PRO A 11 -0.17 3.11 0.75
CA PRO A 11 -0.93 1.91 1.08
C PRO A 11 -1.18 1.01 -0.14
N GLU A 12 -1.39 -0.27 0.12
CA GLU A 12 -1.80 -1.23 -0.92
C GLU A 12 -3.24 -0.96 -1.39
N ASN A 13 -3.61 -1.45 -2.58
CA ASN A 13 -4.98 -1.29 -3.11
C ASN A 13 -5.93 -2.33 -2.49
N ASP A 14 -6.08 -2.29 -1.17
CA ASP A 14 -6.87 -3.27 -0.41
C ASP A 14 -7.78 -2.63 0.67
N GLY A 15 -7.84 -1.30 0.71
CA GLY A 15 -8.66 -0.54 1.67
C GLY A 15 -8.04 -0.41 3.05
N ARG A 16 -6.80 -0.87 3.26
CA ARG A 16 -6.03 -0.60 4.49
C ARG A 16 -5.17 0.63 4.29
N THR A 17 -5.01 1.43 5.33
CA THR A 17 -4.22 2.67 5.29
C THR A 17 -2.76 2.46 5.70
N CYS A 18 -2.40 1.28 6.19
CA CYS A 18 -1.03 0.93 6.54
C CYS A 18 -0.17 0.62 5.31
N VAL A 19 1.14 0.64 5.52
CA VAL A 19 2.14 0.24 4.52
C VAL A 19 2.82 -1.06 4.94
N TRP A 20 3.55 -1.70 4.04
CA TRP A 20 4.04 -3.06 4.27
C TRP A 20 5.53 -3.17 4.00
N TYR A 21 6.20 -3.97 4.83
CA TYR A 21 7.47 -4.57 4.48
C TYR A 21 7.44 -6.05 4.83
N THR A 22 8.44 -6.78 4.35
CA THR A 22 8.52 -8.22 4.52
C THR A 22 9.85 -8.61 5.15
N LEU A 23 9.81 -9.39 6.22
CA LEU A 23 10.98 -10.05 6.79
C LEU A 23 11.17 -11.41 6.10
N LEU A 24 12.38 -11.65 5.61
CA LEU A 24 12.80 -12.94 5.08
C LEU A 24 13.85 -13.53 6.01
N GLU A 25 13.51 -14.63 6.65
CA GLU A 25 14.40 -15.36 7.54
C GLU A 25 14.95 -16.58 6.79
N ASP A 26 16.28 -16.67 6.74
CA ASP A 26 16.96 -17.84 6.19
C ASP A 26 16.91 -18.98 7.21
N VAL A 27 15.99 -19.91 6.99
CA VAL A 27 15.87 -21.14 7.78
C VAL A 27 16.28 -22.29 6.87
N VAL A 28 17.22 -23.11 7.33
CA VAL A 28 17.81 -24.21 6.55
C VAL A 28 16.73 -25.05 5.89
N GLY A 29 16.72 -25.05 4.56
CA GLY A 29 15.81 -25.85 3.73
C GLY A 29 14.41 -25.24 3.50
N SER A 30 14.03 -24.16 4.17
CA SER A 30 12.74 -23.49 3.93
C SER A 30 12.75 -22.03 4.41
N PRO A 31 13.02 -21.04 3.54
CA PRO A 31 13.00 -19.64 3.94
C PRO A 31 11.62 -19.24 4.47
N ARG A 32 11.59 -18.59 5.63
CA ARG A 32 10.36 -18.11 6.26
C ARG A 32 10.12 -16.66 5.88
N THR A 33 8.89 -16.35 5.53
CA THR A 33 8.48 -14.99 5.10
C THR A 33 7.41 -14.47 6.04
N THR A 34 7.62 -13.29 6.60
CA THR A 34 6.68 -12.62 7.50
C THR A 34 6.35 -11.23 6.94
N PHE A 35 5.08 -10.99 6.64
CA PHE A 35 4.59 -9.69 6.18
C PHE A 35 4.25 -8.83 7.39
N VAL A 36 4.84 -7.65 7.47
CA VAL A 36 4.68 -6.75 8.62
C VAL A 36 3.94 -5.48 8.18
N PRO A 37 2.73 -5.24 8.69
CA PRO A 37 2.07 -3.96 8.50
C PRO A 37 2.74 -2.90 9.37
N VAL A 38 2.90 -1.71 8.82
CA VAL A 38 3.40 -0.53 9.51
C VAL A 38 2.30 0.52 9.50
N GLU A 39 1.70 0.70 10.67
CA GLU A 39 0.75 1.78 10.93
C GLU A 39 1.50 3.10 11.06
N TYR A 40 0.93 4.16 10.50
CA TYR A 40 1.45 5.52 10.59
C TYR A 40 0.28 6.50 10.64
N ASP A 41 0.58 7.76 10.96
CA ASP A 41 -0.43 8.83 11.00
C ASP A 41 -0.79 9.27 9.57
N HIS A 42 -1.59 8.44 8.89
CA HIS A 42 -2.03 8.65 7.52
C HIS A 42 -2.94 9.88 7.39
N CYS A 43 -3.72 10.21 8.42
CA CYS A 43 -4.53 11.43 8.44
C CYS A 43 -3.64 12.68 8.45
N ARG A 44 -2.58 12.67 9.26
CA ARG A 44 -1.59 13.76 9.24
C ARG A 44 -0.89 13.86 7.89
N LEU A 45 -0.44 12.74 7.31
CA LEU A 45 0.18 12.75 5.98
C LEU A 45 -0.78 13.32 4.93
N ALA A 46 -2.04 12.90 4.92
CA ALA A 46 -3.06 13.43 4.02
C ALA A 46 -3.24 14.96 4.20
N GLY A 47 -3.22 15.44 5.44
CA GLY A 47 -3.23 16.89 5.73
C GLY A 47 -2.02 17.63 5.18
N GLU A 48 -0.81 17.07 5.36
CA GLU A 48 0.44 17.62 4.81
C GLU A 48 0.39 17.65 3.27
N MET A 49 -0.08 16.58 2.63
CA MET A 49 -0.24 16.53 1.17
C MET A 49 -1.20 17.59 0.63
N ARG A 50 -2.33 17.85 1.31
CA ARG A 50 -3.25 18.94 0.95
C ARG A 50 -2.63 20.31 1.15
N ALA A 51 -1.86 20.51 2.22
CA ALA A 51 -1.15 21.76 2.46
C ALA A 51 -0.13 22.05 1.34
N GLU A 52 0.53 21.01 0.84
CA GLU A 52 1.44 21.06 -0.32
C GLU A 52 0.71 21.11 -1.68
N ARG A 53 -0.63 21.15 -1.67
CA ARG A 53 -1.50 21.23 -2.88
C ARG A 53 -1.29 20.05 -3.85
N LEU A 54 -1.01 18.86 -3.32
CA LEU A 54 -0.99 17.64 -4.13
C LEU A 54 -2.41 17.30 -4.62
N PRO A 55 -2.55 16.64 -5.78
CA PRO A 55 -3.86 16.25 -6.30
C PRO A 55 -4.65 15.36 -5.33
N GLU A 56 -5.95 15.62 -5.22
CA GLU A 56 -6.84 14.96 -4.24
C GLU A 56 -6.93 13.45 -4.47
N GLU A 57 -6.69 13.00 -5.70
CA GLU A 57 -6.61 11.58 -6.05
C GLU A 57 -5.53 10.85 -5.22
N PHE A 58 -4.35 11.46 -5.10
CA PHE A 58 -3.27 10.88 -4.30
C PHE A 58 -3.58 10.94 -2.80
N VAL A 59 -4.21 12.03 -2.35
CA VAL A 59 -4.62 12.18 -0.95
C VAL A 59 -5.67 11.14 -0.56
N THR A 60 -6.68 10.95 -1.41
CA THR A 60 -7.75 9.94 -1.21
C THR A 60 -7.16 8.54 -1.07
N THR A 61 -6.07 8.25 -1.79
CA THR A 61 -5.39 6.96 -1.64
C THR A 61 -4.80 6.77 -0.24
N ILE A 62 -4.16 7.80 0.32
CA ILE A 62 -3.60 7.75 1.67
C ILE A 62 -4.70 7.61 2.72
N GLU A 63 -5.84 8.29 2.54
CA GLU A 63 -6.95 8.26 3.50
C GLU A 63 -7.76 6.98 3.48
N THR A 64 -7.89 6.34 2.32
CA THR A 64 -8.84 5.23 2.15
C THR A 64 -8.17 3.88 1.94
N GLY A 65 -6.89 3.84 1.57
CA GLY A 65 -6.24 2.60 1.13
C GLY A 65 -6.74 2.10 -0.23
N TRP A 66 -7.47 2.92 -0.99
CA TRP A 66 -7.90 2.58 -2.35
C TRP A 66 -7.20 3.47 -3.36
N TRP A 67 -6.61 2.86 -4.37
CA TRP A 67 -5.95 3.59 -5.43
C TRP A 67 -7.01 4.24 -6.32
N THR A 68 -6.88 5.54 -6.55
CA THR A 68 -7.77 6.33 -7.42
C THR A 68 -7.18 6.57 -8.81
N THR A 69 -5.85 6.46 -8.93
CA THR A 69 -5.07 6.63 -10.16
C THR A 69 -4.15 5.44 -10.37
N CYS A 70 -3.59 5.35 -11.57
CA CYS A 70 -2.66 4.30 -11.98
C CYS A 70 -3.24 2.87 -11.79
N LEU A 71 -4.55 2.70 -11.93
CA LEU A 71 -5.18 1.38 -11.79
C LEU A 71 -4.79 0.44 -12.93
N GLU A 72 -4.38 0.98 -14.08
CA GLU A 72 -3.94 0.25 -15.26
C GLU A 72 -2.73 -0.65 -15.00
N ILE A 73 -1.89 -0.33 -14.01
CA ILE A 73 -0.72 -1.14 -13.64
C ILE A 73 -1.07 -2.35 -12.78
N LEU A 74 -2.27 -2.40 -12.19
CA LEU A 74 -2.70 -3.53 -11.36
C LEU A 74 -3.15 -4.71 -12.23
N PRO A 75 -2.85 -5.96 -11.81
CA PRO A 75 -3.48 -7.15 -12.36
C PRO A 75 -5.01 -7.03 -12.33
N SER A 76 -5.68 -7.53 -13.37
CA SER A 76 -7.14 -7.31 -13.53
C SER A 76 -7.98 -7.81 -12.36
N LYS A 77 -7.51 -8.84 -11.63
CA LYS A 77 -8.19 -9.36 -10.44
C LYS A 77 -8.16 -8.39 -9.27
N GLU A 78 -7.04 -7.70 -9.06
CA GLU A 78 -6.85 -6.76 -7.96
C GLU A 78 -7.58 -5.46 -8.22
N ARG A 79 -7.54 -4.97 -9.46
CA ARG A 79 -8.27 -3.77 -9.89
C ARG A 79 -9.77 -3.86 -9.57
N ARG A 80 -10.41 -5.00 -9.85
CA ARG A 80 -11.86 -5.20 -9.64
C ARG A 80 -12.30 -5.22 -8.16
N ARG A 81 -11.38 -5.26 -7.21
CA ARG A 81 -11.72 -5.28 -5.78
C ARG A 81 -11.92 -3.87 -5.21
N GLY A 82 -11.31 -2.87 -5.85
CA GLY A 82 -11.44 -1.48 -5.46
C GLY A 82 -12.75 -0.85 -5.93
N PRO A 83 -13.15 0.27 -5.32
CA PRO A 83 -14.35 1.02 -5.71
C PRO A 83 -14.15 1.91 -6.96
N PHE A 84 -12.95 1.91 -7.56
CA PHE A 84 -12.53 2.76 -8.68
C PHE A 84 -12.05 1.93 -9.88
#